data_AF-A0A8H4YEW4-F1
#
_entry.id   AF-A0A8H4YEW4-F1
#
_cell.length_a   1.000
_cell.length_b   1.000
_cell.length_c   1.000
_cell.angle_alpha   90.00
_cell.angle_beta   90.00
_cell.angle_gamma   90.00
#
_symmetry.space_group_name_H-M   'P 1'
#
loop_
_entity.id
_entity.type
_entity.pdbx_description
1 polymer ?
#
loop_
_entity_poly.entity_id
_entity_poly.type
_entity_poly.pdbx_seq_one_letter_code
_entity_poly.pdbx_strand_id
1 'polypeptide(L)'
;MGQEESSMSYAGPPATLTERSLAAVAEYIKTGREKRIVVLTGAGISTAAGIPDFRSPGTGLYANLARLNLPYAEAVFDISYFREHPEPFYVLANELYPGKFHPTVSHAFIALLARKGLLHMLFTQNIDCLERRAGVPSDKIIEAHGSFATQRCIECKEEYPDDRMKEHVFGGNVPRCDKKGCNGLVKPDIVFFGEDLPKAFDNNVFKVAMADLVLIVGTSLTVYPFAALPGMVQEGKPRVLFNMERVGQLGTRSDDVIQLGDCDAGIRKLADELGWRDELEKLWRQIVGDDEAERQLSGREKDEVQDEVERLAADVEAVIIDDDEDKHGAEAGIKEDANPSTPPDDKSTEPQEDLIKPEQPQGDDENQGPAATREGVEEKSRTEQPQPEQSETQPAKTESLVTEPPEPQPSEEKAAQADTSKENPAKDETASAPTKEDKQANL
;
A
#
# COMPACT_ATOMS: atom_id res chain seq x y z
N MET A 1 25.83 6.40 7.02
CA MET A 1 25.45 7.53 7.91
C MET A 1 23.94 7.52 8.01
N GLY A 2 23.27 7.27 9.13
CA GLY A 2 23.66 6.72 10.43
C GLY A 2 22.47 5.89 10.94
N GLN A 3 22.76 4.75 11.56
CA GLN A 3 21.79 3.97 12.33
C GLN A 3 21.74 4.58 13.73
N GLU A 4 20.84 5.53 13.94
CA GLU A 4 20.41 5.96 15.28
C GLU A 4 18.95 6.43 15.19
N GLU A 5 18.00 5.53 14.91
CA GLU A 5 16.61 5.76 15.31
C GLU A 5 16.43 5.22 16.74
N SER A 6 16.99 5.95 17.70
CA SER A 6 16.63 5.79 19.10
C SER A 6 15.13 6.09 19.23
N SER A 7 14.34 5.10 19.62
CA SER A 7 12.89 5.14 19.67
C SER A 7 12.38 6.21 20.65
N MET A 8 12.19 7.44 20.18
CA MET A 8 11.50 8.46 20.97
C MET A 8 9.99 8.16 20.93
N SER A 9 9.51 7.31 21.84
CA SER A 9 8.10 7.28 22.19
C SER A 9 7.81 8.47 23.11
N TYR A 10 6.66 9.13 22.92
CA TYR A 10 6.27 10.23 23.78
C TYR A 10 5.96 9.72 25.19
N ALA A 11 6.69 10.22 26.20
CA ALA A 11 6.61 9.75 27.58
C ALA A 11 5.64 10.55 28.48
N GLY A 12 5.14 11.70 28.03
CA GLY A 12 4.19 12.53 28.81
C GLY A 12 2.75 11.98 28.80
N PRO A 13 1.80 12.63 29.49
CA PRO A 13 0.38 12.31 29.38
C PRO A 13 -0.22 12.76 28.02
N PRO A 14 -1.31 12.15 27.54
CA PRO A 14 -2.02 12.64 26.35
C PRO A 14 -2.59 14.04 26.58
N ALA A 15 -2.73 14.82 25.50
CA ALA A 15 -3.23 16.20 25.59
C ALA A 15 -4.76 16.28 25.40
N THR A 16 -5.32 15.38 24.59
CA THR A 16 -6.72 15.37 24.17
C THR A 16 -7.46 14.11 24.62
N LEU A 17 -6.82 12.95 24.53
CA LEU A 17 -7.38 11.69 25.02
C LEU A 17 -7.25 11.60 26.55
N THR A 18 -8.13 10.83 27.18
CA THR A 18 -8.01 10.51 28.62
C THR A 18 -6.82 9.59 28.90
N GLU A 19 -6.52 8.68 27.96
CA GLU A 19 -5.36 7.79 27.95
C GLU A 19 -5.05 7.32 26.52
N ARG A 20 -3.90 6.65 26.30
CA ARG A 20 -3.53 6.10 24.98
C ARG A 20 -4.16 4.72 24.75
N SER A 21 -5.48 4.64 24.75
CA SER A 21 -6.21 3.38 24.58
C SER A 21 -7.30 3.49 23.52
N LEU A 22 -7.73 2.34 22.98
CA LEU A 22 -8.88 2.29 22.09
C LEU A 22 -10.18 2.72 22.81
N ALA A 23 -10.28 2.47 24.11
CA ALA A 23 -11.41 2.92 24.93
C ALA A 23 -11.50 4.47 24.95
N ALA A 24 -10.38 5.15 25.17
CA ALA A 24 -10.31 6.61 25.12
C ALA A 24 -10.60 7.16 23.71
N VAL A 25 -10.14 6.48 22.65
CA VAL A 25 -10.48 6.84 21.26
C VAL A 25 -11.98 6.68 21.02
N ALA A 26 -12.59 5.59 21.48
CA ALA A 26 -14.03 5.36 21.35
C ALA A 26 -14.85 6.40 22.12
N GLU A 27 -14.43 6.76 23.34
CA GLU A 27 -15.01 7.86 24.10
C GLU A 27 -14.89 9.18 23.34
N TYR A 28 -13.71 9.47 22.76
CA TYR A 28 -13.49 10.67 21.95
C TYR A 28 -14.42 10.75 20.73
N ILE A 29 -14.67 9.62 20.06
CA ILE A 29 -15.61 9.52 18.95
C ILE A 29 -17.06 9.77 19.43
N LYS A 30 -17.46 9.23 20.58
CA LYS A 30 -18.82 9.33 21.12
C LYS A 30 -19.17 10.72 21.69
N THR A 31 -18.21 11.42 22.29
CA THR A 31 -18.45 12.61 23.13
C THR A 31 -18.47 13.94 22.36
N GLY A 32 -17.99 13.98 21.12
CA GLY A 32 -17.96 15.20 20.31
C GLY A 32 -19.06 15.29 19.25
N ARG A 33 -19.53 16.50 18.95
CA ARG A 33 -20.32 16.77 17.74
C ARG A 33 -19.49 16.46 16.49
N GLU A 34 -20.16 15.98 15.44
CA GLU A 34 -19.68 15.76 14.05
C GLU A 34 -18.15 15.66 13.91
N LYS A 35 -17.59 14.50 14.24
CA LYS A 35 -16.15 14.23 14.05
C LYS A 35 -15.83 14.05 12.58
N ARG A 36 -14.81 14.76 12.10
CA ARG A 36 -14.23 14.51 10.78
C ARG A 36 -13.17 13.43 10.88
N ILE A 37 -13.56 12.17 10.69
CA ILE A 37 -12.62 11.04 10.70
C ILE A 37 -12.02 10.86 9.30
N VAL A 38 -10.70 10.95 9.20
CA VAL A 38 -9.97 10.55 7.99
C VAL A 38 -9.40 9.17 8.19
N VAL A 39 -9.50 8.32 7.18
CA VAL A 39 -8.91 6.98 7.19
C VAL A 39 -7.85 6.91 6.11
N LEU A 40 -6.67 6.39 6.46
CA LEU A 40 -5.54 6.14 5.57
C LEU A 40 -5.29 4.63 5.52
N THR A 41 -5.38 4.02 4.35
CA THR A 41 -5.27 2.56 4.19
C THR A 41 -4.15 2.15 3.25
N GLY A 42 -3.67 0.93 3.44
CA GLY A 42 -2.76 0.25 2.52
C GLY A 42 -3.08 -1.25 2.42
N ALA A 43 -2.17 -2.02 1.83
CA ALA A 43 -2.45 -3.40 1.45
C ALA A 43 -2.80 -4.32 2.64
N GLY A 44 -2.36 -3.97 3.86
CA GLY A 44 -2.61 -4.75 5.07
C GLY A 44 -4.10 -4.89 5.43
N ILE A 45 -5.00 -4.03 4.93
CA ILE A 45 -6.44 -4.21 5.16
C ILE A 45 -7.07 -5.28 4.25
N SER A 46 -6.36 -5.70 3.21
CA SER A 46 -6.84 -6.63 2.17
C SER A 46 -6.23 -8.03 2.29
N THR A 47 -5.31 -8.27 3.23
CA THR A 47 -4.65 -9.57 3.41
C THR A 47 -5.64 -10.68 3.74
N ALA A 48 -6.57 -10.44 4.67
CA ALA A 48 -7.64 -11.39 5.01
C ALA A 48 -8.60 -11.70 3.83
N ALA A 49 -8.66 -10.82 2.83
CA ALA A 49 -9.42 -11.08 1.60
C ALA A 49 -8.74 -12.13 0.70
N GLY A 50 -7.49 -12.51 1.01
CA GLY A 50 -6.65 -13.39 0.18
C GLY A 50 -5.84 -12.63 -0.87
N ILE A 51 -5.82 -11.29 -0.80
CA ILE A 51 -4.96 -10.47 -1.65
C ILE A 51 -3.60 -10.40 -0.95
N PRO A 52 -2.52 -10.97 -1.53
CA PRO A 52 -1.21 -10.83 -0.93
C PRO A 52 -0.86 -9.33 -0.90
N ASP A 53 -0.25 -8.88 0.19
CA ASP A 53 0.32 -7.54 0.20
C ASP A 53 1.53 -7.50 -0.77
N PHE A 54 2.12 -6.34 -0.98
CA PHE A 54 3.24 -6.25 -1.92
C PHE A 54 4.52 -6.86 -1.36
N ARG A 55 4.77 -6.73 -0.06
CA ARG A 55 6.12 -6.79 0.52
C ARG A 55 6.34 -7.90 1.54
N SER A 56 5.31 -8.59 2.03
CA SER A 56 5.50 -9.66 3.01
C SER A 56 6.45 -10.74 2.45
N PRO A 57 7.48 -11.13 3.22
CA PRO A 57 8.34 -12.25 2.84
C PRO A 57 7.52 -13.52 2.59
N GLY A 58 7.83 -14.26 1.53
CA GLY A 58 7.21 -15.55 1.20
C GLY A 58 5.79 -15.50 0.61
N THR A 59 4.93 -14.60 1.08
CA THR A 59 3.50 -14.51 0.68
C THR A 59 3.19 -13.29 -0.18
N GLY A 60 3.99 -12.24 -0.11
CA GLY A 60 3.77 -10.99 -0.85
C GLY A 60 3.84 -11.17 -2.36
N LEU A 61 3.16 -10.29 -3.09
CA LEU A 61 3.06 -10.33 -4.54
C LEU A 61 4.45 -10.45 -5.18
N TYR A 62 5.41 -9.66 -4.71
CA TYR A 62 6.78 -9.62 -5.22
C TYR A 62 7.54 -10.94 -5.11
N ALA A 63 7.31 -11.74 -4.06
CA ALA A 63 7.89 -13.08 -3.96
C ALA A 63 7.38 -14.01 -5.07
N ASN A 64 6.09 -13.86 -5.43
CA ASN A 64 5.43 -14.65 -6.47
C ASN A 64 5.76 -14.18 -7.91
N LEU A 65 6.34 -12.98 -8.07
CA LEU A 65 6.76 -12.45 -9.38
C LEU A 65 8.12 -12.97 -9.86
N ALA A 66 8.86 -13.75 -9.05
CA ALA A 66 10.16 -14.29 -9.44
C ALA A 66 10.13 -15.07 -10.78
N ARG A 67 8.98 -15.68 -11.12
CA ARG A 67 8.75 -16.36 -12.41
C ARG A 67 8.76 -15.44 -13.64
N LEU A 68 8.57 -14.14 -13.46
CA LEU A 68 8.49 -13.15 -14.55
C LEU A 68 9.86 -12.60 -14.95
N ASN A 69 10.95 -13.06 -14.32
CA ASN A 69 12.33 -12.66 -14.61
C ASN A 69 12.54 -11.13 -14.65
N LEU A 70 11.94 -10.44 -13.68
CA LEU A 70 12.02 -8.99 -13.54
C LEU A 70 13.39 -8.58 -12.99
N PRO A 71 13.93 -7.40 -13.36
CA PRO A 71 15.20 -6.91 -12.82
C PRO A 71 15.14 -6.63 -11.32
N TYR A 72 13.97 -6.24 -10.82
CA TYR A 72 13.59 -6.07 -9.42
C TYR A 72 12.06 -6.15 -9.35
N ALA A 73 11.48 -6.43 -8.18
CA ALA A 73 10.08 -6.83 -8.09
C ALA A 73 9.10 -5.69 -8.43
N GLU A 74 9.45 -4.45 -8.09
CA GLU A 74 8.69 -3.24 -8.37
C GLU A 74 8.63 -2.90 -9.87
N ALA A 75 9.51 -3.47 -10.71
CA ALA A 75 9.63 -3.12 -12.12
C ALA A 75 8.33 -3.32 -12.91
N VAL A 76 7.49 -4.29 -12.51
CA VAL A 76 6.18 -4.51 -13.15
C VAL A 76 5.22 -3.32 -13.02
N PHE A 77 5.45 -2.45 -12.02
CA PHE A 77 4.71 -1.22 -11.78
C PHE A 77 5.56 0.02 -12.05
N ASP A 78 6.67 -0.06 -12.79
CA ASP A 78 7.46 1.10 -13.22
C ASP A 78 7.04 1.53 -14.63
N ILE A 79 6.73 2.81 -14.84
CA ILE A 79 6.21 3.28 -16.13
C ILE A 79 7.25 3.21 -17.26
N SER A 80 8.53 3.35 -16.95
CA SER A 80 9.61 3.24 -17.92
C SER A 80 9.78 1.79 -18.34
N TYR A 81 9.78 0.88 -17.37
CA TYR A 81 9.81 -0.56 -17.65
C TYR A 81 8.59 -1.01 -18.46
N PHE A 82 7.38 -0.56 -18.08
CA PHE A 82 6.14 -0.89 -18.79
C PHE A 82 6.15 -0.45 -20.27
N ARG A 83 6.82 0.66 -20.59
CA ARG A 83 6.94 1.15 -21.97
C ARG A 83 7.76 0.22 -22.86
N GLU A 84 8.75 -0.45 -22.28
CA GLU A 84 9.67 -1.37 -22.98
C GLU A 84 9.17 -2.82 -22.92
N HIS A 85 8.60 -3.22 -21.79
CA HIS A 85 8.18 -4.58 -21.46
C HIS A 85 6.80 -4.58 -20.79
N PRO A 86 5.70 -4.33 -21.54
CA PRO A 86 4.35 -4.30 -20.99
C PRO A 86 3.78 -5.68 -20.65
N GLU A 87 4.30 -6.75 -21.24
CA GLU A 87 3.75 -8.11 -21.13
C GLU A 87 3.68 -8.64 -19.69
N PRO A 88 4.72 -8.49 -18.84
CA PRO A 88 4.68 -8.95 -17.44
C PRO A 88 3.52 -8.35 -16.64
N PHE A 89 3.22 -7.06 -16.86
CA PHE A 89 2.07 -6.43 -16.21
C PHE A 89 0.76 -7.07 -16.64
N TYR A 90 0.58 -7.39 -17.93
CA TYR A 90 -0.66 -7.99 -18.42
C TYR A 90 -0.85 -9.44 -18.00
N VAL A 91 0.23 -10.19 -17.79
CA VAL A 91 0.17 -11.50 -17.12
C VAL A 91 -0.33 -11.34 -15.69
N LEU A 92 0.20 -10.36 -14.96
CA LEU A 92 -0.20 -10.08 -13.58
C LEU A 92 -1.62 -9.48 -13.47
N ALA A 93 -2.02 -8.61 -14.40
CA ALA A 93 -3.31 -7.93 -14.37
C ALA A 93 -4.49 -8.92 -14.44
N ASN A 94 -4.32 -10.07 -15.09
CA ASN A 94 -5.31 -11.14 -15.11
C ASN A 94 -5.51 -11.76 -13.71
N GLU A 95 -4.42 -11.91 -12.95
CA GLU A 95 -4.47 -12.44 -11.59
C GLU A 95 -5.16 -11.44 -10.64
N LEU A 96 -4.82 -10.15 -10.77
CA LEU A 96 -5.33 -9.05 -9.96
C LEU A 96 -6.72 -8.53 -10.38
N TYR A 97 -7.26 -9.02 -11.49
CA TYR A 97 -8.49 -8.44 -12.06
C TYR A 97 -9.65 -8.46 -11.04
N PRO A 98 -10.40 -7.34 -10.87
CA PRO A 98 -11.43 -7.23 -9.86
C PRO A 98 -12.51 -8.33 -9.96
N GLY A 99 -13.03 -8.75 -8.80
CA GLY A 99 -14.18 -9.66 -8.69
C GLY A 99 -13.91 -10.99 -7.97
N LYS A 100 -12.64 -11.33 -7.72
CA LYS A 100 -12.27 -12.60 -7.04
C LYS A 100 -12.26 -12.50 -5.51
N PHE A 101 -11.93 -11.34 -4.98
CA PHE A 101 -11.74 -11.10 -3.55
C PHE A 101 -13.00 -10.51 -2.92
N HIS A 102 -13.08 -10.38 -1.60
CA HIS A 102 -14.23 -9.74 -0.94
C HIS A 102 -13.75 -8.79 0.16
N PRO A 103 -14.51 -7.71 0.44
CA PRO A 103 -14.14 -6.77 1.51
C PRO A 103 -13.92 -7.45 2.86
N THR A 104 -12.96 -6.96 3.62
CA THR A 104 -12.66 -7.43 5.00
C THR A 104 -13.48 -6.68 6.04
N VAL A 105 -13.31 -7.01 7.32
CA VAL A 105 -13.97 -6.27 8.42
C VAL A 105 -13.50 -4.82 8.46
N SER A 106 -12.20 -4.57 8.20
CA SER A 106 -11.66 -3.22 8.10
C SER A 106 -12.38 -2.38 7.06
N HIS A 107 -12.66 -2.94 5.88
CA HIS A 107 -13.43 -2.27 4.83
C HIS A 107 -14.88 -1.99 5.27
N ALA A 108 -15.55 -2.99 5.87
CA ALA A 108 -16.90 -2.84 6.38
C ALA A 108 -17.01 -1.78 7.48
N PHE A 109 -15.97 -1.63 8.32
CA PHE A 109 -15.92 -0.58 9.34
C PHE A 109 -15.83 0.81 8.72
N ILE A 110 -15.05 0.99 7.65
CA ILE A 110 -14.99 2.27 6.93
C ILE A 110 -16.35 2.61 6.31
N ALA A 111 -17.04 1.61 5.73
CA ALA A 111 -18.41 1.80 5.25
C ALA A 111 -19.37 2.15 6.39
N LEU A 112 -19.20 1.56 7.59
CA LEU A 112 -19.99 1.87 8.77
C LEU A 112 -19.76 3.32 9.25
N LEU A 113 -18.50 3.80 9.24
CA LEU A 113 -18.18 5.20 9.52
C LEU A 113 -18.90 6.14 8.56
N ALA A 114 -18.96 5.81 7.27
CA ALA A 114 -19.70 6.58 6.28
C ALA A 114 -21.21 6.59 6.57
N ARG A 115 -21.81 5.43 6.87
CA ARG A 115 -23.23 5.30 7.21
C ARG A 115 -23.61 6.09 8.47
N LYS A 116 -22.69 6.20 9.42
CA LYS A 116 -22.87 6.99 10.65
C LYS A 116 -22.55 8.48 10.48
N GLY A 117 -22.18 8.92 9.27
CA GLY A 117 -21.87 10.33 8.98
C GLY A 117 -20.55 10.82 9.57
N LEU A 118 -19.65 9.90 9.97
CA LEU A 118 -18.38 10.22 10.62
C LEU A 118 -17.19 10.22 9.65
N LEU A 119 -17.30 9.53 8.52
CA LEU A 119 -16.24 9.48 7.51
C LEU A 119 -16.13 10.84 6.79
N HIS A 120 -15.03 11.54 7.02
CA HIS A 120 -14.68 12.75 6.30
C HIS A 120 -14.13 12.43 4.91
N MET A 121 -13.09 11.59 4.86
CA MET A 121 -12.45 11.12 3.63
C MET A 121 -11.66 9.83 3.91
N LEU A 122 -11.65 8.92 2.95
CA LEU A 122 -10.79 7.74 2.90
C LEU A 122 -9.71 7.98 1.84
N PHE A 123 -8.45 7.85 2.22
CA PHE A 123 -7.33 7.77 1.29
C PHE A 123 -6.81 6.33 1.29
N THR A 124 -6.81 5.68 0.14
CA THR A 124 -6.31 4.31 -0.01
C THR A 124 -5.15 4.26 -0.98
N GLN A 125 -4.11 3.49 -0.64
CA GLN A 125 -3.04 3.10 -1.55
C GLN A 125 -3.40 1.86 -2.38
N ASN A 126 -4.50 1.20 -2.05
CA ASN A 126 -4.90 -0.04 -2.69
C ASN A 126 -5.57 0.25 -4.04
N ILE A 127 -5.46 -0.73 -4.93
CA ILE A 127 -6.00 -0.70 -6.30
C ILE A 127 -7.12 -1.73 -6.49
N ASP A 128 -7.43 -2.51 -5.44
CA ASP A 128 -8.31 -3.69 -5.46
C ASP A 128 -9.83 -3.34 -5.50
N CYS A 129 -10.18 -2.07 -5.28
CA CYS A 129 -11.54 -1.53 -5.27
C CYS A 129 -12.45 -2.13 -4.17
N LEU A 130 -11.89 -2.76 -3.13
CA LEU A 130 -12.69 -3.39 -2.07
C LEU A 130 -13.43 -2.35 -1.21
N GLU A 131 -12.93 -1.11 -1.12
CA GLU A 131 -13.60 -0.01 -0.42
C GLU A 131 -14.94 0.35 -1.09
N ARG A 132 -14.95 0.41 -2.42
CA ARG A 132 -16.18 0.63 -3.21
C ARG A 132 -17.17 -0.52 -3.00
N ARG A 133 -16.67 -1.76 -3.00
CA ARG A 133 -17.50 -2.96 -2.81
C ARG A 133 -18.06 -3.08 -1.39
N ALA A 134 -17.35 -2.56 -0.39
CA ALA A 134 -17.89 -2.45 0.97
C ALA A 134 -19.03 -1.42 1.08
N GLY A 135 -19.23 -0.61 0.05
CA GLY A 135 -20.27 0.43 0.00
C GLY A 135 -19.82 1.77 0.58
N VAL A 136 -18.51 2.05 0.59
CA VAL A 136 -18.02 3.41 0.88
C VAL A 136 -18.45 4.32 -0.29
N PRO A 137 -19.08 5.49 -0.04
CA PRO A 137 -19.49 6.41 -1.09
C PRO A 137 -18.31 6.88 -1.94
N SER A 138 -18.47 6.92 -3.26
CA SER A 138 -17.38 7.24 -4.19
C SER A 138 -16.81 8.65 -4.00
N ASP A 139 -17.62 9.61 -3.55
CA ASP A 139 -17.20 10.98 -3.24
C ASP A 139 -16.37 11.09 -1.94
N LYS A 140 -16.27 9.98 -1.18
CA LYS A 140 -15.49 9.84 0.05
C LYS A 140 -14.21 9.04 -0.14
N ILE A 141 -13.92 8.53 -1.34
CA ILE A 141 -12.74 7.70 -1.62
C ILE A 141 -11.76 8.48 -2.48
N ILE A 142 -10.52 8.54 -2.02
CA ILE A 142 -9.35 8.97 -2.79
C ILE A 142 -8.46 7.75 -3.01
N GLU A 143 -8.53 7.19 -4.22
CA GLU A 143 -7.65 6.13 -4.69
C GLU A 143 -6.30 6.75 -5.07
N ALA A 144 -5.39 6.87 -4.10
CA ALA A 144 -4.13 7.59 -4.27
C ALA A 144 -3.24 6.97 -5.34
N HIS A 145 -3.26 5.63 -5.46
CA HIS A 145 -2.57 4.91 -6.52
C HIS A 145 -3.49 4.48 -7.66
N GLY A 146 -4.65 5.14 -7.79
CA GLY A 146 -5.62 4.81 -8.82
C GLY A 146 -6.29 3.45 -8.63
N SER A 147 -6.89 2.90 -9.68
CA SER A 147 -7.64 1.63 -9.58
C SER A 147 -7.83 0.96 -10.94
N PHE A 148 -8.30 -0.29 -10.91
CA PHE A 148 -8.74 -1.02 -12.11
C PHE A 148 -10.12 -0.58 -12.63
N ALA A 149 -10.73 0.47 -12.08
CA ALA A 149 -12.08 0.88 -12.42
C ALA A 149 -12.21 1.51 -13.81
N THR A 150 -11.14 2.13 -14.31
CA THR A 150 -11.07 2.73 -15.65
C THR A 150 -9.69 2.49 -16.27
N GLN A 151 -9.55 2.73 -17.57
CA GLN A 151 -8.28 2.59 -18.30
C GLN A 151 -8.11 3.68 -19.35
N ARG A 152 -6.85 4.09 -19.57
CA ARG A 152 -6.49 5.15 -20.52
C ARG A 152 -5.21 4.83 -21.27
N CYS A 153 -5.08 5.42 -22.46
CA CYS A 153 -3.82 5.44 -23.18
C CYS A 153 -2.76 6.24 -22.42
N ILE A 154 -1.56 5.70 -22.25
CA ILE A 154 -0.48 6.38 -21.52
C ILE A 154 0.02 7.65 -22.22
N GLU A 155 -0.14 7.74 -23.55
CA GLU A 155 0.32 8.89 -24.35
C GLU A 155 -0.74 9.98 -24.47
N CYS A 156 -1.89 9.65 -25.07
CA CYS A 156 -2.91 10.65 -25.41
C CYS A 156 -4.01 10.79 -24.36
N LYS A 157 -3.96 9.97 -23.29
CA LYS A 157 -4.94 9.93 -22.18
C LYS A 157 -6.38 9.64 -22.59
N GLU A 158 -6.61 9.18 -23.83
CA GLU A 158 -7.92 8.71 -24.30
C GLU A 158 -8.40 7.53 -23.45
N GLU A 159 -9.66 7.57 -23.05
CA GLU A 159 -10.32 6.46 -22.36
C GLU A 159 -10.41 5.24 -23.26
N TYR A 160 -10.25 4.07 -22.66
CA TYR A 160 -10.32 2.80 -23.36
C TYR A 160 -11.51 1.99 -22.83
N PRO A 161 -12.32 1.35 -23.69
CA PRO A 161 -13.50 0.60 -23.24
C PRO A 161 -13.19 -0.59 -22.32
N ASP A 162 -13.99 -0.77 -21.26
CA ASP A 162 -13.86 -1.86 -20.26
C ASP A 162 -13.93 -3.26 -20.87
N ASP A 163 -14.88 -3.48 -21.78
CA ASP A 163 -15.11 -4.76 -22.47
C ASP A 163 -13.86 -5.19 -23.27
N ARG A 164 -13.27 -4.25 -24.02
CA ARG A 164 -12.03 -4.50 -24.75
C ARG A 164 -10.84 -4.72 -23.82
N MET A 165 -10.73 -3.94 -22.75
CA MET A 165 -9.66 -4.14 -21.76
C MET A 165 -9.73 -5.55 -21.16
N LYS A 166 -10.93 -6.04 -20.84
CA LYS A 166 -11.14 -7.41 -20.34
C LYS A 166 -10.65 -8.45 -21.36
N GLU A 167 -11.02 -8.32 -22.63
CA GLU A 167 -10.56 -9.24 -23.68
C GLU A 167 -9.03 -9.30 -23.76
N HIS A 168 -8.37 -8.15 -23.69
CA HIS A 168 -6.91 -8.06 -23.68
C HIS A 168 -6.29 -8.71 -22.43
N VAL A 169 -6.76 -8.35 -21.24
CA VAL A 169 -6.24 -8.88 -19.97
C VAL A 169 -6.43 -10.39 -19.87
N PHE A 170 -7.63 -10.91 -20.13
CA PHE A 170 -7.90 -12.35 -20.06
C PHE A 170 -7.25 -13.13 -21.21
N GLY A 171 -6.99 -12.47 -22.34
CA GLY A 171 -6.24 -13.04 -23.46
C GLY A 171 -4.71 -12.97 -23.31
N GLY A 172 -4.19 -12.29 -22.28
CA GLY A 172 -2.75 -12.05 -22.11
C GLY A 172 -2.14 -11.15 -23.20
N ASN A 173 -2.95 -10.30 -23.83
CA ASN A 173 -2.56 -9.44 -24.94
C ASN A 173 -2.38 -7.99 -24.50
N VAL A 174 -1.39 -7.31 -25.04
CA VAL A 174 -1.14 -5.89 -24.74
C VAL A 174 -2.08 -4.98 -25.55
N PRO A 175 -2.96 -4.18 -24.90
CA PRO A 175 -3.88 -3.28 -25.57
C PRO A 175 -3.16 -2.04 -26.14
N ARG A 176 -3.63 -1.59 -27.31
CA ARG A 176 -3.15 -0.40 -28.01
C ARG A 176 -4.30 0.60 -28.16
N CYS A 177 -3.96 1.88 -28.18
CA CYS A 177 -4.94 2.96 -28.26
C CYS A 177 -5.67 2.96 -29.62
N ASP A 178 -7.01 2.97 -29.57
CA ASP A 178 -7.88 3.01 -30.75
C ASP A 178 -7.89 4.37 -31.46
N LYS A 179 -7.36 5.42 -30.82
CA LYS A 179 -7.30 6.75 -31.40
C LYS A 179 -6.37 6.74 -32.60
N LYS A 180 -6.94 7.07 -33.77
CA LYS A 180 -6.21 7.13 -35.03
C LYS A 180 -4.96 8.00 -34.91
N GLY A 181 -3.80 7.40 -35.17
CA GLY A 181 -2.49 8.07 -35.13
C GLY A 181 -1.77 8.06 -33.78
N CYS A 182 -2.36 7.50 -32.71
CA CYS A 182 -1.69 7.38 -31.41
C CYS A 182 -0.92 6.06 -31.29
N ASN A 183 -1.61 4.91 -31.40
CA ASN A 183 -1.05 3.56 -31.22
C ASN A 183 -0.27 3.35 -29.90
N GLY A 184 -0.44 4.24 -28.92
CA GLY A 184 0.19 4.15 -27.61
C GLY A 184 -0.33 2.96 -26.81
N LEU A 185 0.45 2.53 -25.81
CA LEU A 185 0.00 1.52 -24.86
C LEU A 185 -1.20 2.05 -24.06
N VAL A 186 -2.12 1.17 -23.75
CA VAL A 186 -3.20 1.42 -22.79
C VAL A 186 -2.83 0.72 -21.49
N LYS A 187 -3.29 1.22 -20.34
CA LYS A 187 -3.29 0.49 -19.07
C LYS A 187 -4.48 0.92 -18.20
N PRO A 188 -4.89 0.12 -17.21
CA PRO A 188 -5.76 0.58 -16.14
C PRO A 188 -5.20 1.84 -15.47
N ASP A 189 -6.07 2.68 -14.94
CA ASP A 189 -5.72 3.94 -14.26
C ASP A 189 -5.13 3.69 -12.87
N ILE A 190 -4.16 2.79 -12.79
CA ILE A 190 -3.28 2.54 -11.65
C ILE A 190 -2.04 3.40 -11.82
N VAL A 191 -1.59 4.06 -10.76
CA VAL A 191 -0.38 4.87 -10.76
C VAL A 191 0.84 3.94 -10.71
N PHE A 192 1.70 4.04 -11.71
CA PHE A 192 2.99 3.36 -11.72
C PHE A 192 4.07 4.26 -11.09
N PHE A 193 5.16 3.66 -10.61
CA PHE A 193 6.36 4.41 -10.26
C PHE A 193 6.82 5.26 -11.45
N GLY A 194 7.10 6.53 -11.19
CA GLY A 194 7.41 7.53 -12.21
C GLY A 194 6.19 8.27 -12.78
N GLU A 195 4.96 7.93 -12.39
CA GLU A 195 3.76 8.70 -12.72
C GLU A 195 3.32 9.63 -11.58
N ASP A 196 2.65 10.73 -11.95
CA ASP A 196 1.98 11.60 -11.00
C ASP A 196 0.76 10.90 -10.38
N LEU A 197 0.51 11.16 -9.09
CA LEU A 197 -0.73 10.74 -8.45
C LEU A 197 -1.94 11.46 -9.08
N PRO A 198 -3.16 10.93 -8.92
CA PRO A 198 -4.36 11.58 -9.44
C PRO A 198 -4.54 12.94 -8.80
N LYS A 199 -4.98 13.95 -9.57
CA LYS A 199 -5.28 15.30 -9.05
C LYS A 199 -6.23 15.30 -7.86
N ALA A 200 -7.09 14.28 -7.76
CA ALA A 200 -7.98 14.08 -6.63
C ALA A 200 -7.19 13.93 -5.30
N PHE A 201 -5.99 13.36 -5.32
CA PHE A 201 -5.10 13.31 -4.16
C PHE A 201 -4.74 14.71 -3.69
N ASP A 202 -4.05 15.49 -4.51
CA ASP A 202 -3.59 16.86 -4.18
C ASP A 202 -4.74 17.79 -3.79
N ASN A 203 -5.86 17.71 -4.52
CA ASN A 203 -7.04 18.51 -4.24
C ASN A 203 -7.72 18.16 -2.91
N ASN A 204 -7.37 17.05 -2.27
CA ASN A 204 -8.02 16.58 -1.05
C ASN A 204 -7.08 16.43 0.14
N VAL A 205 -5.75 16.47 -0.01
CA VAL A 205 -4.81 16.28 1.14
C VAL A 205 -5.06 17.25 2.30
N PHE A 206 -5.55 18.47 2.03
CA PHE A 206 -5.90 19.44 3.07
C PHE A 206 -6.97 18.93 4.06
N LYS A 207 -7.79 17.95 3.66
CA LYS A 207 -8.79 17.30 4.52
C LYS A 207 -8.15 16.54 5.68
N VAL A 208 -6.91 16.07 5.52
CA VAL A 208 -6.15 15.44 6.60
C VAL A 208 -5.82 16.45 7.70
N ALA A 209 -5.46 17.68 7.33
CA ALA A 209 -5.21 18.76 8.29
C ALA A 209 -6.50 19.25 8.99
N MET A 210 -7.67 19.04 8.39
CA MET A 210 -8.97 19.36 8.99
C MET A 210 -9.52 18.24 9.89
N ALA A 211 -8.89 17.06 9.90
CA ALA A 211 -9.39 15.89 10.60
C ALA A 211 -9.40 16.10 12.12
N ASP A 212 -10.41 15.54 12.78
CA ASP A 212 -10.45 15.48 14.24
C ASP A 212 -9.79 14.21 14.79
N LEU A 213 -9.69 13.19 13.94
CA LEU A 213 -9.11 11.89 14.21
C LEU A 213 -8.64 11.29 12.88
N VAL A 214 -7.44 10.70 12.88
CA VAL A 214 -6.94 9.93 11.74
C VAL A 214 -6.73 8.48 12.12
N LEU A 215 -7.35 7.56 11.38
CA LEU A 215 -7.12 6.13 11.48
C LEU A 215 -6.16 5.70 10.37
N ILE A 216 -5.04 5.10 10.73
CA ILE A 216 -4.03 4.57 9.81
C ILE A 216 -4.08 3.06 9.91
N VAL A 217 -4.45 2.37 8.83
CA VAL A 217 -4.77 0.94 8.87
C VAL A 217 -4.02 0.19 7.78
N GLY A 218 -3.20 -0.80 8.17
CA GLY A 218 -2.58 -1.75 7.25
C GLY A 218 -1.64 -1.13 6.21
N THR A 219 -0.75 -0.22 6.60
CA THR A 219 0.19 0.44 5.67
C THR A 219 1.59 0.53 6.25
N SER A 220 2.61 0.38 5.40
CA SER A 220 4.02 0.57 5.79
C SER A 220 4.44 2.04 5.85
N LEU A 221 3.65 2.95 5.26
CA LEU A 221 3.99 4.38 5.12
C LEU A 221 5.38 4.65 4.51
N THR A 222 5.79 3.86 3.50
CA THR A 222 7.09 4.04 2.83
C THR A 222 7.00 4.68 1.45
N VAL A 223 5.80 4.79 0.87
CA VAL A 223 5.59 5.33 -0.48
C VAL A 223 5.14 6.79 -0.39
N TYR A 224 5.93 7.68 -0.95
CA TYR A 224 5.61 9.11 -1.03
C TYR A 224 4.82 9.43 -2.29
N PRO A 225 3.93 10.44 -2.26
CA PRO A 225 3.69 11.39 -1.16
C PRO A 225 2.73 10.89 -0.06
N PHE A 226 2.11 9.71 -0.19
CA PHE A 226 1.12 9.19 0.77
C PHE A 226 1.65 9.08 2.20
N ALA A 227 2.90 8.64 2.36
CA ALA A 227 3.59 8.51 3.65
C ALA A 227 3.66 9.83 4.46
N ALA A 228 3.53 10.99 3.81
CA ALA A 228 3.56 12.29 4.47
C ALA A 228 2.22 12.68 5.11
N LEU A 229 1.09 12.04 4.73
CA LEU A 229 -0.24 12.43 5.20
C LEU A 229 -0.38 12.40 6.74
N PRO A 230 0.11 11.40 7.48
CA PRO A 230 0.04 11.41 8.96
C PRO A 230 0.76 12.59 9.61
N GLY A 231 1.72 13.22 8.91
CA GLY A 231 2.42 14.41 9.37
C GLY A 231 1.57 15.69 9.27
N MET A 232 0.59 15.72 8.36
CA MET A 232 -0.31 16.86 8.12
C MET A 232 -1.38 17.02 9.21
N VAL A 233 -1.58 16.00 10.03
CA VAL A 233 -2.53 16.04 11.14
C VAL A 233 -2.10 17.11 12.15
N GLN A 234 -3.03 17.95 12.59
CA GLN A 234 -2.75 19.00 13.57
C GLN A 234 -2.28 18.42 14.90
N GLU A 235 -1.42 19.17 15.61
CA GLU A 235 -0.98 18.78 16.95
C GLU A 235 -2.17 18.68 17.92
N GLY A 236 -2.13 17.71 18.83
CA GLY A 236 -3.23 17.41 19.74
C GLY A 236 -4.45 16.71 19.10
N LYS A 237 -4.49 16.50 17.77
CA LYS A 237 -5.47 15.61 17.15
C LYS A 237 -4.97 14.16 17.19
N PRO A 238 -5.77 13.20 17.69
CA PRO A 238 -5.33 11.82 17.81
C PRO A 238 -5.04 11.16 16.45
N ARG A 239 -4.02 10.32 16.41
CA ARG A 239 -3.71 9.40 15.29
C ARG A 239 -3.71 7.99 15.84
N VAL A 240 -4.41 7.07 15.18
CA VAL A 240 -4.53 5.69 15.65
C VAL A 240 -4.00 4.77 14.58
N LEU A 241 -2.96 4.00 14.91
CA LEU A 241 -2.36 3.01 14.02
C LEU A 241 -2.94 1.63 14.32
N PHE A 242 -3.43 0.96 13.29
CA PHE A 242 -3.76 -0.47 13.29
C PHE A 242 -2.86 -1.15 12.27
N ASN A 243 -1.85 -1.89 12.72
CA ASN A 243 -0.86 -2.50 11.83
C ASN A 243 -0.09 -3.62 12.53
N MET A 244 0.54 -4.52 11.78
CA MET A 244 1.42 -5.55 12.37
C MET A 244 2.63 -4.92 13.07
N GLU A 245 3.16 -3.84 12.49
CA GLU A 245 4.37 -3.16 12.96
C GLU A 245 4.15 -1.67 13.17
N ARG A 246 4.98 -1.07 14.02
CA ARG A 246 5.03 0.38 14.15
C ARG A 246 5.69 0.97 12.90
N VAL A 247 5.06 1.99 12.30
CA VAL A 247 5.51 2.58 11.03
C VAL A 247 5.57 4.10 11.09
N GLY A 248 6.48 4.67 10.30
CA GLY A 248 6.71 6.12 10.23
C GLY A 248 6.94 6.74 11.61
N GLN A 249 6.42 7.95 11.81
CA GLN A 249 6.56 8.70 13.06
C GLN A 249 5.37 8.49 14.02
N LEU A 250 4.65 7.37 13.93
CA LEU A 250 3.48 7.11 14.78
C LEU A 250 3.94 6.68 16.16
N GLY A 251 3.36 7.20 17.24
CA GLY A 251 3.77 6.95 18.63
C GLY A 251 4.73 8.00 19.20
N THR A 252 5.04 9.05 18.44
CA THR A 252 5.91 10.17 18.85
C THR A 252 5.12 11.37 19.36
N ARG A 253 3.80 11.42 19.14
CA ARG A 253 2.91 12.50 19.64
C ARG A 253 2.15 12.08 20.90
N SER A 254 1.67 13.06 21.64
CA SER A 254 0.97 12.86 22.92
C SER A 254 -0.27 11.98 22.81
N ASP A 255 -0.99 12.08 21.69
CA ASP A 255 -2.30 11.44 21.47
C ASP A 255 -2.27 10.35 20.39
N ASP A 256 -1.07 9.84 20.08
CA ASP A 256 -0.95 8.66 19.23
C ASP A 256 -1.36 7.40 19.99
N VAL A 257 -2.18 6.55 19.38
CA VAL A 257 -2.54 5.23 19.89
C VAL A 257 -2.07 4.18 18.89
N ILE A 258 -1.35 3.17 19.37
CA ILE A 258 -0.76 2.12 18.54
C ILE A 258 -1.40 0.78 18.91
N GLN A 259 -2.23 0.26 18.01
CA GLN A 259 -2.80 -1.08 18.09
C GLN A 259 -2.03 -2.00 17.15
N LEU A 260 -1.06 -2.73 17.70
CA LEU A 260 -0.31 -3.71 16.93
C LEU A 260 -1.09 -5.03 16.77
N GLY A 261 -0.78 -5.74 15.67
CA GLY A 261 -1.37 -7.02 15.28
C GLY A 261 -2.31 -6.88 14.09
N ASP A 262 -3.08 -7.93 13.85
CA ASP A 262 -4.03 -8.00 12.73
C ASP A 262 -5.03 -6.83 12.74
N CYS A 263 -5.22 -6.23 11.56
CA CYS A 263 -6.05 -5.04 11.39
C CYS A 263 -7.51 -5.33 11.75
N ASP A 264 -8.07 -6.44 11.28
CA ASP A 264 -9.48 -6.78 11.51
C ASP A 264 -9.77 -7.04 13.00
N ALA A 265 -8.84 -7.65 13.73
CA ALA A 265 -8.95 -7.80 15.18
C ALA A 265 -8.85 -6.46 15.91
N GLY A 266 -7.92 -5.60 15.51
CA GLY A 266 -7.81 -4.25 16.06
C GLY A 266 -9.09 -3.43 15.84
N ILE A 267 -9.65 -3.49 14.63
CA ILE A 267 -10.91 -2.83 14.29
C ILE A 267 -12.08 -3.41 15.08
N ARG A 268 -12.14 -4.74 15.27
CA ARG A 268 -13.14 -5.38 16.15
C ARG A 268 -13.06 -4.89 17.59
N LYS A 269 -11.84 -4.77 18.16
CA LYS A 269 -11.66 -4.19 19.50
C LYS A 269 -12.17 -2.76 19.57
N LEU A 270 -11.85 -1.91 18.59
CA LEU A 270 -12.39 -0.55 18.54
C LEU A 270 -13.93 -0.55 18.40
N ALA A 271 -14.49 -1.48 17.61
CA ALA A 271 -15.93 -1.63 17.47
C ALA A 271 -16.60 -2.10 18.77
N ASP A 272 -15.94 -2.97 19.55
CA ASP A 272 -16.40 -3.38 20.88
C ASP A 272 -16.48 -2.15 21.81
N GLU A 273 -15.41 -1.35 21.88
CA GLU A 273 -15.36 -0.10 22.67
C GLU A 273 -16.42 0.93 22.20
N LEU A 274 -16.70 0.98 20.91
CA LEU A 274 -17.75 1.83 20.34
C LEU A 274 -19.17 1.31 20.60
N GLY A 275 -19.34 0.03 20.96
CA GLY A 275 -20.62 -0.65 21.03
C GLY A 275 -21.22 -0.94 19.65
N TRP A 276 -20.38 -1.06 18.62
CA TRP A 276 -20.77 -1.28 17.22
C TRP A 276 -20.45 -2.68 16.72
N ARG A 277 -19.98 -3.59 17.58
CA ARG A 277 -19.52 -4.93 17.16
C ARG A 277 -20.57 -5.70 16.38
N ASP A 278 -21.77 -5.87 16.93
CA ASP A 278 -22.84 -6.63 16.29
C ASP A 278 -23.29 -5.99 14.97
N GLU A 279 -23.34 -4.65 14.92
CA GLU A 279 -23.69 -3.90 13.72
C GLU A 279 -22.63 -4.07 12.62
N LEU A 280 -21.35 -4.04 13.00
CA LEU A 280 -20.21 -4.25 12.10
C LEU A 280 -20.20 -5.66 11.53
N GLU A 281 -20.31 -6.70 12.38
CA GLU A 281 -20.31 -8.10 11.93
C GLU A 281 -21.51 -8.39 11.03
N LYS A 282 -22.69 -7.87 11.38
CA LYS A 282 -23.88 -7.98 10.55
C LYS A 282 -23.70 -7.30 9.19
N LEU A 283 -23.14 -6.09 9.18
CA LEU A 283 -22.87 -5.36 7.94
C LEU A 283 -21.87 -6.14 7.06
N TRP A 284 -20.75 -6.57 7.64
CA TRP A 284 -19.73 -7.30 6.92
C TRP A 284 -20.27 -8.59 6.31
N ARG A 285 -20.99 -9.41 7.09
CA ARG A 285 -21.65 -10.63 6.59
C ARG A 285 -22.69 -10.35 5.51
N GLN A 286 -23.42 -9.24 5.59
CA GLN A 286 -24.33 -8.82 4.51
C GLN A 286 -23.60 -8.45 3.22
N ILE A 287 -22.38 -7.91 3.30
CA ILE A 287 -21.59 -7.51 2.13
C ILE A 287 -20.98 -8.75 1.44
N VAL A 288 -20.44 -9.69 2.23
CA VAL A 288 -19.63 -10.78 1.69
C VAL A 288 -20.34 -12.14 1.64
N GLY A 289 -21.41 -12.32 2.41
CA GLY A 289 -22.07 -13.61 2.63
C GLY A 289 -21.41 -14.43 3.75
N ASP A 290 -22.16 -15.35 4.35
CA ASP A 290 -21.68 -16.12 5.50
C ASP A 290 -20.52 -17.06 5.15
N ASP A 291 -20.57 -17.73 4.00
CA ASP A 291 -19.52 -18.65 3.55
C ASP A 291 -18.15 -17.95 3.42
N GLU A 292 -18.14 -16.76 2.81
CA GLU A 292 -16.93 -15.97 2.64
C GLU A 292 -16.44 -15.41 3.98
N ALA A 293 -17.35 -14.98 4.86
CA ALA A 293 -17.00 -14.53 6.20
C ALA A 293 -16.31 -15.67 6.99
N GLU A 294 -16.83 -16.89 6.92
CA GLU A 294 -16.22 -18.07 7.55
C GLU A 294 -14.87 -18.43 6.94
N ARG A 295 -14.71 -18.29 5.62
CA ARG A 295 -13.43 -18.47 4.94
C ARG A 295 -12.37 -17.48 5.44
N GLN A 296 -12.70 -16.20 5.56
CA GLN A 296 -11.76 -15.18 6.06
C GLN A 296 -11.41 -15.42 7.54
N LEU A 297 -12.36 -15.88 8.36
CA LEU A 297 -12.12 -16.24 9.76
C LEU A 297 -11.23 -17.48 9.91
N SER A 298 -11.44 -18.50 9.11
CA SER A 298 -10.67 -19.76 9.17
C SER A 298 -9.31 -19.69 8.50
N GLY A 299 -9.15 -18.87 7.45
CA GLY A 299 -7.84 -18.55 6.87
C GLY A 299 -6.91 -17.94 7.91
N ARG A 300 -7.44 -17.00 8.69
CA ARG A 300 -6.74 -16.36 9.81
C ARG A 300 -6.25 -17.35 10.87
N GLU A 301 -7.08 -18.32 11.28
CA GLU A 301 -6.64 -19.32 12.28
C GLU A 301 -5.40 -20.10 11.81
N LYS A 302 -5.28 -20.30 10.49
CA LYS A 302 -4.09 -20.95 9.91
C LYS A 302 -2.90 -20.01 9.88
N ASP A 303 -3.11 -18.75 9.50
CA ASP A 303 -2.05 -17.74 9.45
C ASP A 303 -1.49 -17.48 10.86
N GLU A 304 -2.32 -17.37 11.89
CA GLU A 304 -1.89 -17.20 13.28
C GLU A 304 -1.03 -18.37 13.79
N VAL A 305 -1.42 -19.60 13.43
CA VAL A 305 -0.62 -20.81 13.76
C VAL A 305 0.72 -20.79 13.03
N GLN A 306 0.74 -20.38 11.75
CA GLN A 306 1.96 -20.30 10.96
C GLN A 306 2.91 -19.22 11.49
N ASP A 307 2.39 -18.02 11.79
CA ASP A 307 3.15 -16.90 12.37
C ASP A 307 3.74 -17.27 13.74
N GLU A 308 3.01 -18.04 14.55
CA GLU A 308 3.52 -18.52 15.84
C GLU A 308 4.64 -19.55 15.66
N VAL A 309 4.51 -20.46 14.68
CA VAL A 309 5.58 -21.41 14.32
C VAL A 309 6.83 -20.68 13.83
N GLU A 310 6.68 -19.68 12.96
CA GLU A 310 7.81 -18.89 12.43
C GLU A 310 8.50 -18.08 13.53
N ARG A 311 7.74 -17.47 14.44
CA ARG A 311 8.29 -16.75 15.59
C ARG A 311 9.08 -17.69 16.51
N LEU A 312 8.51 -18.85 16.83
CA LEU A 312 9.20 -19.85 17.65
C LEU A 312 10.46 -20.38 16.95
N ALA A 313 10.44 -20.54 15.63
CA ALA A 313 11.61 -20.92 14.86
C ALA A 313 12.71 -19.85 14.92
N ALA A 314 12.36 -18.57 14.77
CA ALA A 314 13.29 -17.45 14.90
C ALA A 314 13.88 -17.34 16.32
N ASP A 315 13.07 -17.55 17.37
CA ASP A 315 13.54 -17.57 18.76
C ASP A 315 14.53 -18.71 19.02
N VAL A 316 14.30 -19.90 18.44
CA VAL A 316 15.23 -21.04 18.53
C VAL A 316 16.53 -20.74 17.78
N GLU A 317 16.47 -20.15 16.60
CA GLU A 317 17.66 -19.77 15.83
C GLU A 317 18.50 -18.70 16.56
N ALA A 318 17.85 -17.73 17.19
CA ALA A 318 18.54 -16.72 18.00
C ALA A 318 19.28 -17.32 19.21
N VAL A 319 18.72 -18.35 19.86
CA VAL A 319 19.39 -19.06 20.97
C VAL A 319 20.57 -19.90 20.49
N ILE A 320 20.50 -20.49 19.29
CA ILE A 320 21.60 -21.30 18.73
C ILE A 320 22.82 -20.43 18.38
N ILE A 321 22.63 -19.14 18.06
CA ILE A 321 23.72 -18.22 17.73
C ILE A 321 24.50 -17.75 18.99
N ASP A 322 23.89 -17.78 20.18
CA ASP A 322 24.57 -17.40 21.43
C ASP A 322 25.49 -18.50 22.01
N ASP A 323 25.42 -19.75 21.53
CA ASP A 323 26.23 -20.87 22.04
C ASP A 323 27.59 -21.06 21.33
N ASP A 324 27.88 -20.32 20.24
CA ASP A 324 29.12 -20.47 19.45
C ASP A 324 30.22 -19.42 19.74
N GLU A 325 29.98 -18.42 20.62
CA GLU A 325 31.00 -17.42 21.01
C GLU A 325 31.80 -17.74 22.29
N ASP A 326 31.73 -18.98 22.80
CA ASP A 326 32.39 -19.34 24.08
C ASP A 326 33.40 -20.49 23.97
N LYS A 327 34.20 -20.58 22.88
CA LYS A 327 35.40 -21.44 22.86
C LYS A 327 36.53 -20.94 21.95
N HIS A 328 37.21 -19.84 22.29
CA HIS A 328 38.63 -19.67 21.89
C HIS A 328 39.37 -18.74 22.87
N GLY A 329 40.28 -19.30 23.67
CA GLY A 329 41.32 -18.49 24.35
C GLY A 329 41.89 -19.06 25.64
N ALA A 330 42.78 -20.06 25.55
CA ALA A 330 43.92 -20.21 26.47
C ALA A 330 44.89 -21.30 25.98
N GLU A 331 45.87 -20.93 25.15
CA GLU A 331 47.12 -21.68 25.03
C GLU A 331 48.14 -21.14 26.05
N ALA A 332 48.58 -22.01 26.96
CA ALA A 332 49.83 -21.85 27.69
C ALA A 332 50.43 -23.23 28.03
N GLY A 333 51.50 -23.59 27.30
CA GLY A 333 52.74 -24.08 27.91
C GLY A 333 52.95 -25.59 28.21
N ILE A 334 53.69 -26.23 27.29
CA ILE A 334 54.81 -27.18 27.49
C ILE A 334 54.56 -28.49 28.29
N LYS A 335 54.70 -29.66 27.62
CA LYS A 335 55.81 -30.63 27.82
C LYS A 335 55.82 -31.78 26.80
N GLU A 336 57.05 -32.17 26.48
CA GLU A 336 57.53 -33.17 25.52
C GLU A 336 57.11 -34.62 25.86
N ASP A 337 56.95 -35.49 24.84
CA ASP A 337 57.91 -36.60 24.62
C ASP A 337 57.56 -37.50 23.41
N ALA A 338 58.62 -37.78 22.63
CA ALA A 338 58.95 -39.00 21.87
C ALA A 338 58.06 -39.53 20.70
N ASN A 339 58.64 -39.41 19.49
CA ASN A 339 58.49 -40.29 18.31
C ASN A 339 59.16 -41.68 18.59
N PRO A 340 59.15 -42.75 17.72
CA PRO A 340 58.61 -42.88 16.35
C PRO A 340 57.91 -44.21 16.03
N SER A 341 57.32 -44.35 14.82
CA SER A 341 57.50 -45.49 13.88
C SER A 341 56.56 -45.45 12.66
N THR A 342 57.15 -45.66 11.48
CA THR A 342 56.60 -45.73 10.10
C THR A 342 56.00 -47.12 9.73
N PRO A 343 55.36 -47.29 8.54
CA PRO A 343 54.20 -48.18 8.24
C PRO A 343 54.60 -49.56 7.66
N PRO A 344 53.65 -50.41 7.18
CA PRO A 344 53.28 -50.40 5.73
C PRO A 344 51.86 -50.92 5.33
N ASP A 345 51.48 -50.61 4.08
CA ASP A 345 50.74 -51.37 3.03
C ASP A 345 49.58 -52.34 3.36
N ASP A 346 48.45 -52.23 2.61
CA ASP A 346 48.13 -53.16 1.48
C ASP A 346 46.90 -52.71 0.65
N LYS A 347 46.92 -53.17 -0.62
CA LYS A 347 46.09 -52.99 -1.82
C LYS A 347 44.63 -53.50 -1.65
N SER A 348 43.63 -53.41 -2.54
CA SER A 348 43.43 -53.31 -4.01
C SER A 348 41.90 -53.01 -4.18
N THR A 349 41.27 -52.50 -5.24
CA THR A 349 41.24 -52.90 -6.66
C THR A 349 40.24 -51.95 -7.39
N GLU A 350 40.56 -51.50 -8.60
CA GLU A 350 39.61 -50.91 -9.57
C GLU A 350 38.85 -52.02 -10.35
N PRO A 351 37.90 -51.68 -11.26
CA PRO A 351 38.30 -51.39 -12.64
C PRO A 351 37.61 -50.18 -13.32
N GLN A 352 38.33 -49.68 -14.33
CA GLN A 352 38.10 -48.57 -15.26
C GLN A 352 37.06 -48.87 -16.36
N GLU A 353 36.55 -47.80 -17.00
CA GLU A 353 36.36 -47.70 -18.46
C GLU A 353 36.35 -46.19 -18.88
N ASP A 354 37.51 -45.65 -19.27
CA ASP A 354 37.86 -45.20 -20.64
C ASP A 354 36.71 -44.68 -21.56
N LEU A 355 36.76 -43.56 -22.31
CA LEU A 355 37.85 -43.06 -23.19
C LEU A 355 37.44 -41.74 -23.93
N ILE A 356 38.45 -40.88 -24.18
CA ILE A 356 38.68 -40.01 -25.38
C ILE A 356 38.14 -38.56 -25.44
N LYS A 357 39.09 -37.61 -25.35
CA LYS A 357 39.30 -36.44 -26.25
C LYS A 357 40.57 -36.70 -27.08
N PRO A 358 40.74 -36.08 -28.27
CA PRO A 358 41.73 -34.98 -28.39
C PRO A 358 41.36 -33.92 -29.47
N GLU A 359 41.53 -32.62 -29.23
CA GLU A 359 42.67 -31.72 -29.59
C GLU A 359 42.47 -30.88 -30.87
N GLN A 360 43.09 -29.69 -30.84
CA GLN A 360 43.05 -28.60 -31.82
C GLN A 360 43.89 -28.89 -33.09
N PRO A 361 43.90 -27.95 -34.06
CA PRO A 361 45.20 -27.50 -34.57
C PRO A 361 45.33 -25.98 -34.79
N GLN A 362 46.61 -25.53 -34.80
CA GLN A 362 47.13 -24.21 -35.17
C GLN A 362 47.72 -24.20 -36.61
N GLY A 363 47.77 -23.00 -37.23
CA GLY A 363 48.72 -22.52 -38.27
C GLY A 363 48.52 -23.00 -39.73
N ASP A 364 48.86 -22.30 -40.82
CA ASP A 364 49.44 -20.97 -41.11
C ASP A 364 49.24 -20.63 -42.62
N ASP A 365 49.05 -19.34 -42.92
CA ASP A 365 49.64 -18.49 -44.01
C ASP A 365 49.50 -18.79 -45.54
N GLU A 366 49.00 -17.81 -46.31
CA GLU A 366 49.67 -17.18 -47.49
C GLU A 366 48.84 -16.04 -48.18
N ASN A 367 49.25 -14.81 -47.87
CA ASN A 367 49.47 -13.60 -48.69
C ASN A 367 48.91 -13.42 -50.14
N GLN A 368 48.27 -12.26 -50.39
CA GLN A 368 48.52 -11.36 -51.55
C GLN A 368 47.87 -9.96 -51.36
N GLY A 369 48.70 -8.90 -51.29
CA GLY A 369 48.31 -7.47 -51.37
C GLY A 369 48.25 -6.92 -52.82
N PRO A 370 48.28 -5.59 -53.09
CA PRO A 370 48.83 -4.53 -52.21
C PRO A 370 48.13 -3.14 -52.15
N ALA A 371 48.53 -2.40 -51.12
CA ALA A 371 48.90 -0.98 -51.03
C ALA A 371 47.89 0.18 -51.23
N ALA A 372 47.74 0.98 -50.16
CA ALA A 372 48.09 2.40 -50.14
C ALA A 372 48.36 2.87 -48.69
N THR A 373 49.15 3.93 -48.56
CA THR A 373 50.07 4.31 -47.48
C THR A 373 49.54 5.27 -46.41
N ARG A 374 50.10 5.15 -45.18
CA ARG A 374 50.62 6.17 -44.20
C ARG A 374 49.71 7.38 -43.86
N GLU A 375 49.51 7.83 -42.62
CA GLU A 375 50.38 8.17 -41.46
C GLU A 375 49.52 7.96 -40.17
N GLY A 376 49.95 7.67 -38.94
CA GLY A 376 51.15 8.03 -38.19
C GLY A 376 50.88 9.22 -37.26
N VAL A 377 50.63 8.98 -35.95
CA VAL A 377 51.25 9.65 -34.76
C VAL A 377 50.39 9.47 -33.47
N GLU A 378 50.93 8.63 -32.59
CA GLU A 378 51.17 8.71 -31.12
C GLU A 378 50.09 9.04 -30.06
N GLU A 379 50.22 8.23 -29.00
CA GLU A 379 49.55 8.17 -27.70
C GLU A 379 49.98 9.23 -26.65
N LYS A 380 49.12 9.34 -25.62
CA LYS A 380 49.39 9.48 -24.16
C LYS A 380 49.64 10.89 -23.58
N SER A 381 48.74 11.36 -22.71
CA SER A 381 48.77 11.05 -21.26
C SER A 381 47.92 12.00 -20.39
N ARG A 382 47.42 11.41 -19.28
CA ARG A 382 47.07 11.97 -17.94
C ARG A 382 45.80 12.82 -17.69
N THR A 383 44.87 12.18 -16.97
CA THR A 383 44.24 12.56 -15.67
C THR A 383 44.07 14.03 -15.30
N GLU A 384 42.84 14.42 -14.93
CA GLU A 384 42.51 15.13 -13.68
C GLU A 384 40.98 15.17 -13.41
N GLN A 385 40.61 15.10 -12.12
CA GLN A 385 39.25 15.24 -11.57
C GLN A 385 38.79 16.71 -11.56
N PRO A 386 37.48 17.00 -11.42
CA PRO A 386 37.02 18.25 -10.81
C PRO A 386 36.26 18.04 -9.49
N GLN A 387 36.63 18.84 -8.49
CA GLN A 387 35.90 19.11 -7.24
C GLN A 387 34.90 20.28 -7.42
N PRO A 388 33.96 20.48 -6.47
CA PRO A 388 32.74 21.27 -6.67
C PRO A 388 32.88 22.75 -6.28
N GLU A 389 32.21 23.64 -7.03
CA GLU A 389 32.11 25.06 -6.68
C GLU A 389 30.97 25.34 -5.69
N GLN A 390 31.32 26.07 -4.64
CA GLN A 390 30.44 26.68 -3.65
C GLN A 390 29.94 28.03 -4.19
N SER A 391 28.66 28.36 -3.98
CA SER A 391 28.20 29.74 -4.07
C SER A 391 27.51 30.15 -2.78
N GLU A 392 28.11 31.12 -2.11
CA GLU A 392 27.59 31.83 -0.96
C GLU A 392 26.63 32.93 -1.43
N THR A 393 25.47 33.06 -0.82
CA THR A 393 24.69 34.31 -0.82
C THR A 393 24.15 34.59 0.59
N GLN A 394 24.49 35.77 1.11
CA GLN A 394 24.02 36.31 2.38
C GLN A 394 22.95 37.42 2.15
N PRO A 395 22.20 37.82 3.19
CA PRO A 395 20.76 38.09 3.09
C PRO A 395 20.39 39.57 2.96
N ALA A 396 19.24 39.84 2.34
CA ALA A 396 18.61 41.16 2.31
C ALA A 396 17.51 41.28 3.40
N LYS A 397 17.71 42.22 4.33
CA LYS A 397 16.67 42.96 5.09
C LYS A 397 16.16 44.09 4.18
N THR A 398 14.96 44.65 4.19
CA THR A 398 13.75 44.69 5.05
C THR A 398 12.73 45.47 4.23
N GLU A 399 11.42 45.18 4.33
CA GLU A 399 10.35 46.18 4.58
C GLU A 399 8.98 45.49 4.68
N SER A 400 8.31 45.72 5.81
CA SER A 400 6.96 45.28 6.09
C SER A 400 5.95 46.19 5.39
N LEU A 401 5.04 45.61 4.62
CA LEU A 401 3.76 46.23 4.30
C LEU A 401 2.67 45.42 4.99
N VAL A 402 2.22 45.94 6.12
CA VAL A 402 0.96 45.57 6.77
C VAL A 402 -0.16 46.10 5.88
N THR A 403 -0.93 45.23 5.25
CA THR A 403 -2.22 45.57 4.67
C THR A 403 -3.31 45.06 5.61
N GLU A 404 -4.05 45.99 6.20
CA GLU A 404 -5.22 45.72 7.03
C GLU A 404 -6.32 44.97 6.23
N PRO A 405 -7.10 44.08 6.87
CA PRO A 405 -8.26 43.47 6.23
C PRO A 405 -9.38 44.50 6.02
N PRO A 406 -10.15 44.42 4.92
CA PRO A 406 -11.24 45.35 4.68
C PRO A 406 -12.38 45.17 5.68
N GLU A 407 -12.90 46.29 6.19
CA GLU A 407 -14.09 46.33 7.05
C GLU A 407 -15.34 45.73 6.36
N PRO A 408 -16.24 45.07 7.12
CA PRO A 408 -17.43 44.45 6.58
C PRO A 408 -18.44 45.50 6.12
N GLN A 409 -18.88 45.42 4.86
CA GLN A 409 -20.02 46.21 4.39
C GLN A 409 -21.34 45.64 4.94
N PRO A 410 -22.33 46.51 5.23
CA PRO A 410 -23.55 46.13 5.94
C PRO A 410 -24.47 45.26 5.08
N SER A 411 -25.05 44.25 5.72
CA SER A 411 -26.10 43.39 5.19
C SER A 411 -27.37 44.18 4.88
N GLU A 412 -27.82 44.17 3.62
CA GLU A 412 -29.19 44.57 3.28
C GLU A 412 -30.17 43.48 3.71
N GLU A 413 -30.89 43.76 4.80
CA GLU A 413 -32.13 43.08 5.17
C GLU A 413 -33.20 43.32 4.09
N LYS A 414 -33.63 42.26 3.41
CA LYS A 414 -34.95 42.23 2.77
C LYS A 414 -35.91 41.45 3.65
N ALA A 415 -36.79 42.21 4.28
CA ALA A 415 -37.97 41.76 5.00
C ALA A 415 -38.86 40.87 4.10
N ALA A 416 -39.15 39.65 4.57
CA ALA A 416 -40.33 38.90 4.17
C ALA A 416 -41.27 38.90 5.38
N GLN A 417 -42.30 39.73 5.29
CA GLN A 417 -43.39 39.77 6.28
C GLN A 417 -44.20 38.48 6.19
N ALA A 418 -44.43 37.90 7.36
CA ALA A 418 -45.43 36.89 7.62
C ALA A 418 -46.83 37.49 7.41
N ASP A 419 -47.68 36.79 6.68
CA ASP A 419 -49.12 36.98 6.75
C ASP A 419 -49.73 35.75 7.43
N THR A 420 -50.34 36.00 8.59
CA THR A 420 -51.04 35.03 9.40
C THR A 420 -52.53 35.28 9.25
N SER A 421 -53.27 34.30 8.76
CA SER A 421 -54.70 34.19 9.08
C SER A 421 -55.10 32.72 9.22
N LYS A 422 -55.40 32.40 10.48
CA LYS A 422 -56.14 31.23 10.96
C LYS A 422 -57.52 31.18 10.31
N GLU A 423 -58.07 29.99 10.05
CA GLU A 423 -59.23 29.46 10.78
C GLU A 423 -59.55 27.99 10.43
N ASN A 424 -60.04 27.30 11.46
CA ASN A 424 -60.37 25.88 11.68
C ASN A 424 -61.76 25.49 11.06
N PRO A 425 -62.37 24.32 11.38
CA PRO A 425 -61.94 22.92 11.22
C PRO A 425 -63.09 22.03 10.65
N ALA A 426 -62.86 20.70 10.66
CA ALA A 426 -63.83 19.62 10.98
C ALA A 426 -64.31 18.67 9.86
N LYS A 427 -64.14 17.36 10.19
CA LYS A 427 -65.02 16.20 9.92
C LYS A 427 -65.14 15.71 8.47
N ASP A 428 -65.34 14.44 8.15
CA ASP A 428 -65.58 13.19 8.89
C ASP A 428 -65.27 12.03 7.91
N GLU A 429 -64.79 10.92 8.48
CA GLU A 429 -65.12 9.51 8.21
C GLU A 429 -65.23 8.86 6.80
N THR A 430 -64.87 7.57 6.83
CA THR A 430 -65.22 6.42 5.95
C THR A 430 -64.37 6.23 4.68
N ALA A 431 -63.46 5.25 4.61
CA ALA A 431 -63.62 3.79 4.57
C ALA A 431 -64.37 3.27 3.33
N SER A 432 -63.62 2.71 2.36
CA SER A 432 -63.83 1.36 1.77
C SER A 432 -63.02 1.17 0.48
N ALA A 433 -62.16 0.16 0.47
CA ALA A 433 -61.66 -0.53 -0.73
C ALA A 433 -62.50 -1.83 -0.93
N PRO A 434 -62.22 -2.69 -1.92
CA PRO A 434 -62.06 -2.49 -3.37
C PRO A 434 -63.09 -3.33 -4.15
N THR A 435 -63.18 -3.19 -5.48
CA THR A 435 -63.81 -4.20 -6.35
C THR A 435 -62.84 -4.67 -7.43
N LYS A 436 -62.83 -6.01 -7.60
CA LYS A 436 -62.12 -6.80 -8.60
C LYS A 436 -62.87 -6.82 -9.95
N GLU A 437 -62.20 -7.44 -10.94
CA GLU A 437 -62.72 -8.02 -12.19
C GLU A 437 -62.93 -7.01 -13.33
N ASP A 438 -62.55 -7.23 -14.60
CA ASP A 438 -61.99 -8.39 -15.29
C ASP A 438 -61.57 -7.98 -16.73
N LYS A 439 -60.93 -8.91 -17.46
CA LYS A 439 -60.80 -9.04 -18.94
C LYS A 439 -59.54 -8.54 -19.67
N GLN A 440 -58.63 -9.50 -19.84
CA GLN A 440 -58.20 -10.15 -21.11
C GLN A 440 -58.13 -9.38 -22.46
N ALA A 441 -56.99 -9.65 -23.10
CA ALA A 441 -56.75 -9.95 -24.53
C ALA A 441 -56.44 -8.80 -25.51
N ASN A 442 -55.20 -8.79 -26.05
CA ASN A 442 -54.94 -9.33 -27.39
C ASN A 442 -53.44 -9.35 -27.76
N LEU A 443 -53.05 -10.51 -28.31
CA LEU A 443 -51.99 -10.83 -29.28
C LEU A 443 -50.51 -10.54 -28.97
#